data_AF-A0AAW6XN62-F1
#
_entry.id   AF-A0AAW6XN62-F1
#
_cell.length_a   1.000
_cell.length_b   1.000
_cell.length_c   1.000
_cell.angle_alpha   90.00
_cell.angle_beta   90.00
_cell.angle_gamma   90.00
#
_symmetry.space_group_name_H-M   'P 1'
#
loop_
_entity.id
_entity.type
_entity.pdbx_description
1 polymer ?
#
loop_
_entity_poly.entity_id
_entity_poly.type
_entity_poly.pdbx_seq_one_letter_code
_entity_poly.pdbx_strand_id
1 'polypeptide(L)'
;MAVEVMNKLKFLKSIYDKQNVTPKNSDIYDENNLEVQIVLQLNKEKLVDYNVKLKDNAQDYYMANYQITDKGKQYVDEHSTKKEIIEKSSSVAEKILIGVAIAVVGAIITYFLHLK
;
A
#
# COMPACT_ATOMS: atom_id res chain seq x y z
N MET A 1 -6.41 -21.64 2.19
CA MET A 1 -7.02 -20.30 2.11
C MET A 1 -5.98 -19.35 1.52
N ALA A 2 -6.01 -19.11 0.21
CA ALA A 2 -4.96 -18.40 -0.54
C ALA A 2 -5.53 -17.35 -1.52
N VAL A 3 -6.74 -16.86 -1.27
CA VAL A 3 -7.47 -15.96 -2.20
C VAL A 3 -7.39 -14.48 -1.77
N GLU A 4 -7.11 -14.17 -0.49
CA GLU A 4 -7.12 -12.78 0.01
C GLU A 4 -5.91 -11.93 -0.39
N VAL A 5 -4.72 -12.52 -0.51
CA VAL A 5 -3.48 -11.73 -0.72
C VAL A 5 -3.37 -11.22 -2.16
N MET A 6 -3.97 -11.90 -3.13
CA MET A 6 -3.88 -11.53 -4.56
C MET A 6 -4.79 -10.35 -4.95
N ASN A 7 -5.73 -9.95 -4.08
CA ASN A 7 -6.64 -8.82 -4.34
C ASN A 7 -6.11 -7.49 -3.76
N LYS A 8 -5.53 -7.52 -2.54
CA LYS A 8 -5.05 -6.33 -1.82
C LYS A 8 -3.91 -5.59 -2.53
N LEU A 9 -2.81 -6.28 -2.84
CA LEU A 9 -1.64 -5.64 -3.45
C LEU A 9 -1.99 -5.04 -4.82
N LYS A 10 -2.80 -5.75 -5.61
CA LYS A 10 -3.25 -5.28 -6.92
C LYS A 10 -4.12 -4.03 -6.81
N PHE A 11 -5.03 -4.01 -5.83
CA PHE A 11 -5.87 -2.85 -5.56
C PHE A 11 -5.02 -1.64 -5.13
N LEU A 12 -4.14 -1.80 -4.15
CA LEU A 12 -3.27 -0.73 -3.67
C LEU A 12 -2.36 -0.18 -4.79
N LYS A 13 -1.79 -1.04 -5.64
CA LYS A 13 -1.03 -0.61 -6.82
C LYS A 13 -1.85 0.25 -7.78
N SER A 14 -3.13 -0.08 -7.97
CA SER A 14 -4.02 0.65 -8.89
C SER A 14 -4.35 2.09 -8.43
N ILE A 15 -4.07 2.39 -7.16
CA ILE A 15 -4.29 3.70 -6.55
C ILE A 15 -3.02 4.34 -5.99
N TYR A 16 -1.84 3.73 -6.19
CA TYR A 16 -0.58 4.14 -5.57
C TYR A 16 -0.21 5.60 -5.86
N ASP A 17 -0.31 6.03 -7.12
CA ASP A 17 -0.01 7.40 -7.56
C ASP A 17 -1.23 8.33 -7.50
N LYS A 18 -2.39 7.83 -7.06
CA LYS A 18 -3.62 8.62 -7.03
C LYS A 18 -3.74 9.31 -5.68
N GLN A 19 -3.82 10.63 -5.72
CA GLN A 19 -4.06 11.42 -4.51
C GLN A 19 -5.47 11.21 -3.95
N ASN A 20 -6.48 11.08 -4.82
CA ASN A 20 -7.86 10.87 -4.39
C ASN A 20 -8.64 10.12 -5.48
N VAL A 21 -9.47 9.15 -5.09
CA VAL A 21 -10.22 8.29 -6.01
C VAL A 21 -11.70 8.32 -5.67
N THR A 22 -12.54 8.61 -6.66
CA THR A 22 -14.00 8.49 -6.53
C THR A 22 -14.42 7.06 -6.89
N PRO A 23 -15.17 6.36 -6.02
CA PRO A 23 -15.63 5.01 -6.30
C PRO A 23 -16.63 4.99 -7.46
N LYS A 24 -16.67 3.90 -8.23
CA LYS A 24 -17.64 3.71 -9.33
C LYS A 24 -19.05 3.54 -8.80
N ASN A 25 -19.19 2.82 -7.70
CA ASN A 25 -20.40 2.72 -6.91
C ASN A 25 -20.06 3.21 -5.50
N SER A 26 -20.71 4.28 -5.07
CA SER A 26 -20.47 4.90 -3.76
C SER A 26 -21.33 4.34 -2.63
N ASP A 27 -22.19 3.36 -2.91
CA ASP A 27 -23.04 2.75 -1.90
C ASP A 27 -22.20 1.93 -0.93
N ILE A 28 -22.19 2.37 0.34
CA ILE A 28 -21.45 1.73 1.42
C ILE A 28 -22.19 0.54 2.04
N TYR A 29 -23.48 0.42 1.77
CA TYR A 29 -24.36 -0.62 2.30
C TYR A 29 -24.52 -1.79 1.33
N ASP A 30 -24.10 -1.63 0.08
CA ASP A 30 -24.09 -2.71 -0.91
C ASP A 30 -22.94 -3.69 -0.64
N GLU A 31 -23.27 -4.86 -0.09
CA GLU A 31 -22.33 -5.95 0.18
C GLU A 31 -21.71 -6.53 -1.11
N ASN A 32 -22.35 -6.35 -2.26
CA ASN A 32 -21.82 -6.79 -3.56
C ASN A 32 -20.89 -5.76 -4.18
N ASN A 33 -20.77 -4.56 -3.59
CA ASN A 33 -19.86 -3.52 -4.04
C ASN A 33 -18.41 -3.84 -3.63
N LEU A 34 -17.76 -4.70 -4.43
CA LEU A 34 -16.40 -5.18 -4.17
C LEU A 34 -15.38 -4.05 -3.94
N GLU A 35 -15.49 -2.93 -4.66
CA GLU A 35 -14.58 -1.79 -4.50
C GLU A 35 -14.68 -1.19 -3.09
N VAL A 36 -15.89 -0.89 -2.65
CA VAL A 36 -16.14 -0.37 -1.29
C VAL A 36 -15.75 -1.39 -0.23
N GLN A 37 -16.09 -2.67 -0.39
CA GLN A 37 -15.74 -3.70 0.58
C GLN A 37 -14.21 -3.82 0.76
N ILE A 38 -13.46 -3.74 -0.34
CA ILE A 38 -11.99 -3.71 -0.30
C ILE A 38 -11.49 -2.45 0.41
N VAL A 39 -12.03 -1.26 0.09
CA VAL A 39 -11.64 -0.01 0.76
C VAL A 39 -11.90 -0.08 2.26
N LEU A 40 -13.07 -0.55 2.68
CA LEU A 40 -13.42 -0.72 4.09
C LEU A 40 -12.49 -1.73 4.80
N GLN A 41 -12.14 -2.84 4.14
CA GLN A 41 -11.18 -3.81 4.69
C GLN A 41 -9.78 -3.21 4.83
N LEU A 42 -9.28 -2.50 3.81
CA LEU A 42 -7.95 -1.89 3.82
C LEU A 42 -7.85 -0.71 4.78
N ASN A 43 -8.97 -0.02 5.05
CA ASN A 43 -9.02 1.01 6.07
C ASN A 43 -8.88 0.45 7.49
N LYS A 44 -9.45 -0.72 7.79
CA LYS A 44 -9.20 -1.42 9.07
C LYS A 44 -7.71 -1.70 9.30
N GLU A 45 -6.97 -1.93 8.21
CA GLU A 45 -5.51 -2.12 8.23
C GLU A 45 -4.70 -0.81 8.16
N LYS A 46 -5.37 0.34 8.05
CA LYS A 46 -4.79 1.68 7.85
C LYS A 46 -3.97 1.83 6.56
N LEU A 47 -4.28 1.06 5.52
CA LEU A 47 -3.61 1.12 4.22
C LEU A 47 -4.31 2.08 3.24
N VAL A 48 -5.59 2.37 3.48
CA VAL A 48 -6.42 3.29 2.70
C VAL A 48 -7.25 4.13 3.66
N ASP A 49 -7.40 5.41 3.38
CA ASP A 49 -8.36 6.30 4.05
C ASP A 49 -9.52 6.61 3.10
N TYR A 50 -10.71 6.83 3.65
CA TYR A 50 -11.90 7.19 2.87
C TYR A 50 -12.69 8.29 3.56
N ASN A 51 -13.41 9.05 2.75
CA ASN A 51 -14.33 10.09 3.21
C ASN A 51 -15.76 9.71 2.86
N VAL A 52 -16.66 9.87 3.83
CA VAL A 52 -18.10 9.71 3.63
C VAL A 52 -18.79 11.06 3.58
N LYS A 53 -19.88 11.14 2.82
CA LYS A 53 -20.78 12.29 2.78
C LYS A 53 -22.21 11.83 2.98
N LEU A 54 -23.04 12.72 3.51
CA LEU A 54 -24.48 12.53 3.63
C LEU A 54 -25.12 12.75 2.25
N LYS A 55 -26.03 11.86 1.84
CA LYS A 55 -26.84 12.05 0.62
C LYS A 55 -27.83 13.20 0.83
N ASP A 56 -28.34 13.75 -0.28
CA ASP A 56 -29.31 14.86 -0.26
C ASP A 56 -30.62 14.52 0.48
N ASN A 57 -30.95 13.23 0.61
CA ASN A 57 -32.08 12.76 1.41
C ASN A 57 -31.86 12.87 2.94
N ALA A 58 -30.67 13.27 3.38
CA ALA A 58 -30.24 13.41 4.76
C ALA A 58 -30.36 12.14 5.64
N GLN A 59 -30.52 10.96 5.02
CA GLN A 59 -30.72 9.70 5.72
C GLN A 59 -29.57 8.71 5.53
N ASP A 60 -28.95 8.71 4.34
CA ASP A 60 -27.92 7.74 4.00
C ASP A 60 -26.56 8.40 3.80
N TYR A 61 -25.50 7.64 4.08
CA TYR A 61 -24.14 8.03 3.72
C TYR A 61 -23.70 7.34 2.43
N TYR A 62 -22.74 7.95 1.74
CA TYR A 62 -22.06 7.36 0.60
C TYR A 62 -20.56 7.64 0.68
N MET A 63 -19.75 6.74 0.13
CA MET A 63 -18.30 6.94 0.01
C MET A 63 -18.04 7.96 -1.09
N ALA A 64 -17.60 9.15 -0.70
CA ALA A 64 -17.35 10.23 -1.65
C ALA A 64 -16.02 10.02 -2.37
N ASN A 65 -15.00 9.60 -1.62
CA ASN A 65 -13.69 9.31 -2.16
C ASN A 65 -12.83 8.49 -1.18
N TYR A 66 -11.70 7.98 -1.68
CA TYR A 66 -10.70 7.27 -0.91
C TYR A 66 -9.30 7.46 -1.49
N GLN A 67 -8.28 7.26 -0.66
CA GLN A 67 -6.88 7.45 -1.02
C GLN A 67 -5.97 6.47 -0.28
N ILE A 68 -4.85 6.11 -0.91
CA ILE A 68 -3.83 5.29 -0.25
C ILE A 68 -3.13 6.10 0.85
N THR A 69 -2.86 5.49 1.99
CA THR A 69 -2.08 6.12 3.08
C THR A 69 -0.58 5.93 2.85
N ASP A 70 0.26 6.65 3.59
CA ASP A 70 1.72 6.42 3.56
C ASP A 70 2.07 4.98 3.95
N LYS A 71 1.34 4.40 4.92
CA LYS A 71 1.48 2.98 5.28
C LYS A 71 1.08 2.06 4.12
N GLY A 72 0.03 2.41 3.38
CA GLY A 72 -0.38 1.71 2.16
C GLY A 72 0.70 1.73 1.08
N LYS A 73 1.34 2.88 0.86
CA LYS A 73 2.45 3.03 -0.08
C LYS A 73 3.65 2.17 0.34
N GLN A 74 4.08 2.28 1.60
CA GLN A 74 5.15 1.43 2.14
C GLN A 74 4.85 -0.07 1.96
N TYR A 75 3.61 -0.50 2.21
CA TYR A 75 3.20 -1.88 1.97
C TYR A 75 3.39 -2.30 0.52
N VAL A 76 2.98 -1.46 -0.45
CA VAL A 76 3.18 -1.72 -1.88
C VAL A 76 4.67 -1.83 -2.22
N ASP A 77 5.51 -0.95 -1.70
CA ASP A 77 6.94 -0.93 -1.99
C ASP A 77 7.63 -2.22 -1.48
N GLU A 78 7.34 -2.63 -0.24
CA GLU A 78 7.88 -3.83 0.39
C GLU A 78 7.41 -5.15 -0.29
N HIS A 79 6.18 -5.17 -0.81
CA HIS A 79 5.59 -6.37 -1.40
C HIS A 79 5.75 -6.43 -2.93
N SER A 80 6.14 -5.32 -3.57
CA SER A 80 6.49 -5.29 -5.00
C SER A 80 7.89 -5.83 -5.26
N THR A 81 8.84 -5.53 -4.38
CA THR A 81 10.23 -6.01 -4.47
C THR A 81 10.38 -7.48 -4.07
N LYS A 82 9.55 -7.99 -3.15
CA LYS A 82 9.58 -9.41 -2.76
C LYS A 82 9.23 -10.38 -3.90
N LYS A 83 8.49 -9.95 -4.93
CA LYS A 83 8.11 -10.83 -6.05
C LYS A 83 9.25 -11.06 -7.05
N GLU A 84 10.14 -10.08 -7.25
CA GLU A 84 11.33 -10.27 -8.10
C GLU A 84 12.42 -11.11 -7.42
N ILE A 85 12.52 -11.07 -6.09
CA ILE A 85 13.55 -11.84 -5.37
C ILE A 85 13.18 -13.33 -5.29
N ILE A 86 11.89 -13.69 -5.19
CA ILE A 86 11.45 -15.08 -5.07
C ILE A 86 11.36 -15.80 -6.42
N GLU A 87 11.00 -15.11 -7.52
CA GLU A 87 11.00 -15.75 -8.86
C GLU A 87 12.40 -15.94 -9.45
N LYS A 88 13.41 -15.20 -8.99
CA LYS A 88 14.81 -15.40 -9.40
C LYS A 88 15.61 -16.33 -8.47
N SER A 89 15.08 -16.71 -7.32
CA SER A 89 15.80 -17.54 -6.35
C SER A 89 15.56 -19.05 -6.48
N SER A 90 14.74 -19.52 -7.44
CA SER A 90 14.51 -20.96 -7.63
C SER A 90 15.56 -21.67 -8.50
N SER A 91 16.63 -20.99 -8.94
CA SER A 91 17.69 -21.63 -9.75
C SER A 91 19.12 -21.50 -9.23
N VAL A 92 19.34 -20.98 -8.02
CA VAL A 92 20.69 -20.93 -7.44
C VAL A 92 20.61 -21.23 -5.95
N ALA A 93 20.45 -22.50 -5.61
CA ALA A 93 21.09 -22.98 -4.40
C ALA A 93 22.58 -22.60 -4.48
N GLU A 94 23.13 -22.08 -3.39
CA GLU A 94 24.54 -21.72 -3.21
C GLU A 94 25.02 -20.47 -3.96
N LYS A 95 25.09 -19.33 -3.25
CA LYS A 95 26.32 -18.55 -3.05
C LYS A 95 26.06 -17.21 -2.33
N ILE A 96 26.77 -17.02 -1.19
CA ILE A 96 27.34 -15.75 -0.67
C ILE A 96 26.32 -14.84 0.07
N LEU A 97 26.32 -14.75 1.42
CA LEU A 97 27.22 -14.00 2.33
C LEU A 97 27.28 -12.47 2.05
N ILE A 98 27.06 -11.65 3.09
CA ILE A 98 27.35 -10.19 3.22
C ILE A 98 26.31 -9.23 2.60
N GLY A 99 25.87 -8.12 3.22
CA GLY A 99 26.28 -7.41 4.44
C GLY A 99 25.25 -6.30 4.76
N VAL A 100 25.03 -5.91 6.01
CA VAL A 100 25.86 -4.92 6.72
C VAL A 100 26.49 -3.89 5.75
N ALA A 101 25.66 -3.03 5.14
CA ALA A 101 26.16 -1.95 4.28
C ALA A 101 25.25 -0.70 4.27
N ILE A 102 24.60 -0.36 5.40
CA ILE A 102 23.89 0.94 5.51
C ILE A 102 24.44 1.82 6.64
N ALA A 103 25.17 1.28 7.63
CA ALA A 103 25.69 2.12 8.72
C ALA A 103 26.98 2.88 8.40
N VAL A 104 27.77 2.49 7.39
CA VAL A 104 29.10 3.12 7.14
C VAL A 104 29.02 4.35 6.23
N VAL A 105 27.97 4.50 5.40
CA VAL A 105 27.84 5.69 4.53
C VAL A 105 27.45 6.94 5.35
N GLY A 106 26.74 6.77 6.46
CA GLY A 106 26.42 7.87 7.38
C GLY A 106 27.63 8.47 8.10
N ALA A 107 28.72 7.71 8.29
CA ALA A 107 29.91 8.19 9.00
C ALA A 107 30.86 9.02 8.11
N ILE A 108 30.84 8.83 6.79
CA ILE A 108 31.70 9.59 5.86
C ILE A 108 31.15 11.01 5.67
N ILE A 109 29.82 11.18 5.70
CA ILE A 109 29.18 12.49 5.53
C ILE A 109 29.45 13.39 6.75
N THR A 110 29.44 12.86 7.97
CA THR A 110 29.79 13.64 9.18
C THR A 110 31.28 14.01 9.22
N TYR A 111 32.17 13.18 8.67
CA TYR A 111 33.60 13.50 8.57
C TYR A 111 33.90 14.63 7.57
N PHE A 112 33.08 14.79 6.51
CA PHE A 112 33.25 15.87 5.52
C PHE A 112 32.50 17.17 5.89
N LEU A 113 31.56 17.16 6.84
CA LEU A 113 30.78 18.33 7.28
C LEU A 113 31.23 18.95 8.61
N HIS A 114 32.12 18.31 9.37
CA HIS A 114 32.84 18.95 10.47
C HIS A 114 34.28 19.26 10.00
N LEU A 115 34.54 20.48 9.53
CA LEU A 115 35.24 21.52 10.34
C LEU A 115 36.67 21.07 10.66
N LYS A 116 37.73 21.55 9.97
CA LYS A 116 38.27 22.92 10.10
C LYS A 116 38.10 23.53 11.48
#